data_AF-A0A8I2B8Y9-F1
#
_entry.id   AF-A0A8I2B8Y9-F1
#
_cell.length_a   1.000
_cell.length_b   1.000
_cell.length_c   1.000
_cell.angle_alpha   90.00
_cell.angle_beta   90.00
_cell.angle_gamma   90.00
#
_symmetry.space_group_name_H-M   'P 1'
#
loop_
_entity.id
_entity.type
_entity.pdbx_description
1 polymer ?
#
loop_
_entity_poly.entity_id
_entity_poly.type
_entity_poly.pdbx_seq_one_letter_code
_entity_poly.pdbx_strand_id
1 'polypeptide(L)'
;MNPKLANLNPKALEYFKKELNQIKDMNLSNLFYNALAVAPQSFHDDKETQKIVKSAFYILKGILEARKVEGPVMDAMLGTVLLCDIMINELDDNMKDLHTVAVRKYLEDKRVDKDVQQQFWQNIMRGIESHEGPNGASPLLDSKPGTAEAEITYAFMIARMKFINLDWEVINNEAGNKE
;
A
#
# COMPACT_ATOMS: atom_id res chain seq x y z
N MET A 1 -2.05 -8.95 25.76
CA MET A 1 -2.72 -8.85 24.44
C MET A 1 -3.82 -7.81 24.54
N ASN A 2 -3.86 -6.82 23.64
CA ASN A 2 -4.91 -5.80 23.62
C ASN A 2 -6.22 -6.45 23.13
N PRO A 3 -7.32 -6.47 23.90
CA PRO A 3 -8.55 -7.19 23.54
C PRO A 3 -9.20 -6.70 22.24
N LYS A 4 -8.85 -5.51 21.74
CA LYS A 4 -9.28 -5.02 20.41
C LYS A 4 -8.62 -5.74 19.23
N LEU A 5 -7.49 -6.43 19.42
CA LEU A 5 -6.84 -7.22 18.37
C LEU A 5 -7.46 -8.62 18.21
N ALA A 6 -8.29 -9.07 19.16
CA ALA A 6 -8.88 -10.41 19.15
C ALA A 6 -10.07 -10.57 18.16
N ASN A 7 -10.56 -9.47 17.57
CA ASN A 7 -11.69 -9.46 16.64
C ASN A 7 -11.32 -9.12 15.20
N LEU A 8 -10.02 -9.00 14.87
CA LEU A 8 -9.60 -8.81 13.49
C LEU A 8 -9.77 -10.13 12.73
N ASN A 9 -10.56 -10.10 11.67
CA ASN A 9 -10.58 -11.16 10.66
C ASN A 9 -9.73 -10.66 9.48
N PRO A 10 -8.43 -11.02 9.42
CA PRO A 10 -7.47 -10.36 8.56
C PRO A 10 -7.55 -10.89 7.12
N LYS A 11 -8.74 -10.86 6.51
CA LYS A 11 -8.99 -11.34 5.14
C LYS A 11 -8.08 -10.66 4.11
N ALA A 12 -7.68 -9.42 4.37
CA ALA A 12 -6.73 -8.72 3.50
C ALA A 12 -5.36 -9.43 3.46
N LEU A 13 -4.89 -10.06 4.54
CA LEU A 13 -3.64 -10.84 4.50
C LEU A 13 -3.72 -12.00 3.52
N GLU A 14 -4.86 -12.70 3.51
CA GLU A 14 -5.09 -13.79 2.56
C GLU A 14 -5.23 -13.24 1.13
N TYR A 15 -6.00 -12.17 0.95
CA TYR A 15 -6.22 -11.52 -0.33
C TYR A 15 -4.93 -11.01 -0.99
N PHE A 16 -4.03 -10.44 -0.18
CA PHE A 16 -2.73 -9.89 -0.60
C PHE A 16 -1.56 -10.86 -0.46
N LYS A 17 -1.81 -12.15 -0.17
CA LYS A 17 -0.73 -13.13 0.08
C LYS A 17 0.26 -13.23 -1.08
N LYS A 18 -0.22 -13.19 -2.32
CA LYS A 18 0.63 -13.26 -3.52
C LYS A 18 1.51 -12.01 -3.65
N GLU A 19 0.98 -10.84 -3.31
CA GLU A 19 1.70 -9.57 -3.37
C GLU A 19 2.75 -9.47 -2.25
N LEU A 20 2.40 -9.88 -1.03
CA LEU A 20 3.34 -9.94 0.09
C LEU A 20 4.51 -10.90 -0.18
N ASN A 21 4.26 -12.03 -0.85
CA ASN A 21 5.30 -12.99 -1.23
C ASN A 21 6.26 -12.47 -2.32
N GLN A 22 5.90 -11.40 -3.03
CA GLN A 22 6.77 -10.78 -4.02
C GLN A 22 7.79 -9.82 -3.40
N ILE A 23 7.57 -9.40 -2.14
CA ILE A 23 8.50 -8.56 -1.38
C ILE A 23 9.63 -9.46 -0.85
N LYS A 24 10.82 -9.34 -1.45
CA LYS A 24 11.95 -10.27 -1.21
C LYS A 24 12.76 -9.93 0.03
N ASP A 25 12.90 -8.64 0.35
CA ASP A 25 13.54 -8.20 1.58
C ASP A 25 12.73 -8.64 2.80
N MET A 26 13.32 -9.49 3.64
CA MET A 26 12.63 -10.11 4.77
C MET A 26 12.19 -9.10 5.83
N ASN A 27 12.95 -8.00 6.03
CA ASN A 27 12.58 -6.99 7.01
C ASN A 27 11.38 -6.19 6.52
N LEU A 28 11.37 -5.81 5.24
CA LEU A 28 10.23 -5.15 4.61
C LEU A 28 9.00 -6.07 4.56
N SER A 29 9.18 -7.34 4.19
CA SER A 29 8.08 -8.31 4.13
C SER A 29 7.40 -8.45 5.50
N ASN A 30 8.20 -8.61 6.58
CA ASN A 30 7.68 -8.66 7.94
C ASN A 30 6.99 -7.36 8.36
N LEU A 31 7.55 -6.20 8.00
CA LEU A 31 6.93 -4.90 8.29
C LEU A 31 5.55 -4.78 7.64
N PHE A 32 5.46 -5.03 6.33
CA PHE A 32 4.20 -4.90 5.59
C PHE A 32 3.18 -5.95 6.01
N TYR A 33 3.61 -7.18 6.28
CA TYR A 33 2.75 -8.21 6.86
C TYR A 33 2.16 -7.75 8.20
N ASN A 34 2.99 -7.27 9.12
CA ASN A 34 2.53 -6.83 10.45
C ASN A 34 1.63 -5.60 10.36
N ALA A 35 1.96 -4.64 9.50
CA ALA A 35 1.14 -3.44 9.27
C ALA A 35 -0.25 -3.82 8.73
N LEU A 36 -0.30 -4.71 7.73
CA LEU A 36 -1.55 -5.16 7.12
C LEU A 36 -2.36 -6.05 8.07
N ALA A 37 -1.70 -6.84 8.92
CA ALA A 37 -2.35 -7.69 9.93
C ALA A 37 -3.12 -6.88 10.99
N VAL A 38 -2.68 -5.66 11.27
CA VAL A 38 -3.32 -4.75 12.23
C VAL A 38 -4.22 -3.71 11.56
N ALA A 39 -4.41 -3.78 10.24
CA ALA A 39 -5.29 -2.86 9.53
C ALA A 39 -6.72 -2.89 10.12
N PRO A 40 -7.49 -1.80 9.99
CA PRO A 40 -8.88 -1.77 10.46
C PRO A 40 -9.75 -2.83 9.78
N GLN A 41 -10.79 -3.28 10.50
CA GLN A 41 -11.72 -4.28 9.96
C GLN A 41 -12.49 -3.76 8.73
N SER A 42 -12.78 -2.45 8.66
CA SER A 42 -13.41 -1.82 7.50
C SER A 42 -12.61 -2.05 6.22
N PHE A 43 -11.28 -2.01 6.30
CA PHE A 43 -10.41 -2.32 5.17
C PHE A 43 -10.42 -3.80 4.83
N HIS A 44 -10.42 -4.70 5.83
CA HIS A 44 -10.49 -6.15 5.60
C HIS A 44 -11.78 -6.62 4.91
N ASP A 45 -12.88 -5.89 5.09
CA ASP A 45 -14.17 -6.21 4.49
C ASP A 45 -14.47 -5.44 3.18
N ASP A 46 -13.72 -4.37 2.89
CA ASP A 46 -13.88 -3.58 1.66
C ASP A 46 -13.12 -4.18 0.46
N LYS A 47 -13.84 -5.00 -0.31
CA LYS A 47 -13.30 -5.64 -1.52
C LYS A 47 -12.98 -4.65 -2.64
N GLU A 48 -13.69 -3.53 -2.75
CA GLU A 48 -13.47 -2.57 -3.82
C GLU A 48 -12.17 -1.80 -3.58
N THR A 49 -11.96 -1.32 -2.35
CA THR A 49 -10.69 -0.71 -1.95
C THR A 49 -9.53 -1.71 -2.10
N GLN A 50 -9.69 -2.95 -1.65
CA GLN A 50 -8.67 -3.98 -1.83
C GLN A 50 -8.34 -4.23 -3.32
N LYS A 51 -9.34 -4.21 -4.20
CA LYS A 51 -9.14 -4.32 -5.65
C LYS A 51 -8.35 -3.14 -6.22
N ILE A 52 -8.64 -1.91 -5.78
CA ILE A 52 -7.90 -0.71 -6.20
C ILE A 52 -6.44 -0.81 -5.75
N VAL A 53 -6.19 -1.15 -4.48
CA VAL A 53 -4.84 -1.32 -3.93
C VAL A 53 -4.06 -2.40 -4.70
N LYS A 54 -4.69 -3.56 -4.96
CA LYS A 54 -4.07 -4.63 -5.77
C LYS A 54 -3.76 -4.15 -7.19
N SER A 55 -4.63 -3.32 -7.77
CA SER A 55 -4.38 -2.72 -9.08
C SER A 55 -3.19 -1.79 -9.09
N ALA A 56 -3.13 -0.87 -8.13
CA ALA A 56 -1.99 0.01 -7.97
C ALA A 56 -0.70 -0.79 -7.80
N PHE A 57 -0.72 -1.91 -7.06
CA PHE A 57 0.46 -2.75 -6.85
C PHE A 57 1.02 -3.29 -8.17
N TYR A 58 0.18 -3.90 -9.01
CA TYR A 58 0.63 -4.48 -10.28
C TYR A 58 0.96 -3.43 -11.34
N ILE A 59 0.23 -2.31 -11.37
CA ILE A 59 0.58 -1.18 -12.23
C ILE A 59 1.96 -0.66 -11.85
N LEU A 60 2.20 -0.42 -10.57
CA LEU A 60 3.50 0.03 -10.07
C LEU A 60 4.59 -0.98 -10.40
N LYS A 61 4.35 -2.28 -10.14
CA LYS A 61 5.28 -3.35 -10.51
C LYS A 61 5.67 -3.30 -11.97
N GLY A 62 4.69 -3.19 -12.88
CA GLY A 62 4.97 -3.08 -14.32
C GLY A 62 5.79 -1.84 -14.69
N ILE A 63 5.49 -0.69 -14.07
CA ILE A 63 6.28 0.55 -14.27
C ILE A 63 7.73 0.37 -13.79
N LEU A 64 7.92 -0.19 -12.59
CA LEU A 64 9.23 -0.41 -11.99
C LEU A 64 10.07 -1.42 -12.80
N GLU A 65 9.46 -2.52 -13.24
CA GLU A 65 10.10 -3.54 -14.08
C GLU A 65 10.52 -2.97 -15.44
N ALA A 66 9.64 -2.19 -16.09
CA ALA A 66 9.98 -1.53 -17.36
C ALA A 66 11.18 -0.59 -17.23
N ARG A 67 11.39 -0.01 -16.04
CA ARG A 67 12.53 0.86 -15.72
C ARG A 67 13.70 0.13 -15.07
N LYS A 68 13.63 -1.20 -14.92
CA LYS A 68 14.66 -2.04 -14.29
C LYS A 68 14.99 -1.62 -12.85
N VAL A 69 13.98 -1.18 -12.09
CA VAL A 69 14.12 -0.94 -10.66
C VAL A 69 14.04 -2.29 -9.96
N GLU A 70 15.01 -2.59 -9.09
CA GLU A 70 15.14 -3.90 -8.43
C GLU A 70 15.53 -3.73 -6.95
N GLY A 71 15.47 -4.85 -6.22
CA GLY A 71 15.95 -4.95 -4.84
C GLY A 71 15.06 -4.23 -3.82
N PRO A 72 15.62 -3.87 -2.64
CA PRO A 72 14.86 -3.34 -1.52
C PRO A 72 14.07 -2.06 -1.82
N VAL A 73 14.49 -1.28 -2.82
CA VAL A 73 13.76 -0.07 -3.26
C VAL A 73 12.44 -0.45 -3.92
N MET A 74 12.44 -1.43 -4.81
CA MET A 74 11.23 -1.96 -5.43
C MET A 74 10.30 -2.56 -4.37
N ASP A 75 10.85 -3.37 -3.47
CA ASP A 75 10.11 -4.00 -2.37
C ASP A 75 9.44 -2.97 -1.45
N ALA A 76 10.16 -1.89 -1.11
CA ALA A 76 9.62 -0.83 -0.28
C ALA A 76 8.45 -0.12 -0.99
N MET A 77 8.62 0.25 -2.25
CA MET A 77 7.57 0.94 -3.02
C MET A 77 6.32 0.07 -3.20
N LEU A 78 6.50 -1.23 -3.52
CA LEU A 78 5.41 -2.18 -3.68
C LEU A 78 4.66 -2.44 -2.37
N GLY A 79 5.38 -2.62 -1.27
CA GLY A 79 4.76 -2.82 0.03
C GLY A 79 4.05 -1.55 0.54
N THR A 80 4.58 -0.37 0.26
CA THR A 80 3.93 0.91 0.58
C THR A 80 2.52 1.00 -0.01
N VAL A 81 2.34 0.56 -1.26
CA VAL A 81 1.03 0.55 -1.93
C VAL A 81 -0.02 -0.24 -1.13
N LEU A 82 0.37 -1.37 -0.52
CA LEU A 82 -0.55 -2.21 0.25
C LEU A 82 -1.13 -1.51 1.49
N LEU A 83 -0.50 -0.40 1.93
CA LEU A 83 -0.87 0.32 3.13
C LEU A 83 -1.58 1.66 2.85
N CYS A 84 -1.60 2.14 1.61
CA CYS A 84 -2.08 3.48 1.25
C CYS A 84 -3.52 3.76 1.68
N ASP A 85 -4.45 2.84 1.39
CA ASP A 85 -5.89 3.03 1.61
C ASP A 85 -6.42 2.33 2.89
N ILE A 86 -5.56 1.87 3.81
CA ILE A 86 -6.04 1.07 4.96
C ILE A 86 -6.94 1.85 5.93
N MET A 87 -6.93 3.19 5.87
CA MET A 87 -7.75 4.07 6.70
C MET A 87 -8.89 4.77 5.93
N ILE A 88 -9.11 4.44 4.65
CA ILE A 88 -10.03 5.19 3.76
C ILE A 88 -11.48 5.25 4.27
N ASN A 89 -11.91 4.26 5.06
CA ASN A 89 -13.27 4.15 5.61
C ASN A 89 -13.34 4.34 7.13
N GLU A 90 -12.28 4.86 7.76
CA GLU A 90 -12.22 5.06 9.21
C GLU A 90 -12.57 6.50 9.63
N LEU A 91 -12.77 7.38 8.66
CA LEU A 91 -13.08 8.80 8.87
C LEU A 91 -14.44 9.13 8.25
N ASP A 92 -15.08 10.17 8.79
CA ASP A 92 -16.32 10.71 8.23
C ASP A 92 -16.12 11.17 6.78
N ASP A 93 -17.17 11.13 5.96
CA ASP A 93 -17.09 11.43 4.52
C ASP A 93 -16.47 12.80 4.21
N ASN A 94 -16.71 13.81 5.05
CA ASN A 94 -16.14 15.16 4.90
C ASN A 94 -14.67 15.27 5.32
N MET A 95 -14.10 14.22 5.90
CA MET A 95 -12.70 14.12 6.33
C MET A 95 -11.96 12.98 5.62
N LYS A 96 -12.59 12.36 4.62
CA LYS A 96 -12.07 11.16 3.94
C LYS A 96 -10.67 11.36 3.37
N ASP A 97 -10.35 12.55 2.86
CA ASP A 97 -9.04 12.86 2.28
C ASP A 97 -7.90 12.83 3.32
N LEU A 98 -8.24 12.95 4.62
CA LEU A 98 -7.26 12.82 5.72
C LEU A 98 -6.83 11.37 5.98
N HIS A 99 -7.42 10.38 5.31
CA HIS A 99 -7.03 8.99 5.50
C HIS A 99 -5.54 8.78 5.25
N THR A 100 -4.95 9.49 4.28
CA THR A 100 -3.54 9.36 3.89
C THR A 100 -2.59 9.64 5.07
N VAL A 101 -2.89 10.65 5.89
CA VAL A 101 -2.11 11.00 7.09
C VAL A 101 -2.54 10.21 8.32
N ALA A 102 -3.79 9.75 8.36
CA ALA A 102 -4.31 8.94 9.45
C ALA A 102 -3.60 7.57 9.56
N VAL A 103 -3.14 7.01 8.42
CA VAL A 103 -2.38 5.74 8.39
C VAL A 103 -1.17 5.79 9.32
N ARG A 104 -0.36 6.85 9.25
CA ARG A 104 0.83 6.99 10.09
C ARG A 104 0.48 6.91 11.56
N LYS A 105 -0.44 7.78 12.00
CA LYS A 105 -0.85 7.86 13.40
C LYS A 105 -1.40 6.52 13.89
N TYR A 106 -2.22 5.86 13.07
CA TYR A 106 -2.78 4.56 13.38
C TYR A 106 -1.69 3.49 13.59
N LEU A 107 -0.76 3.36 12.65
CA LEU A 107 0.29 2.33 12.71
C LEU A 107 1.31 2.59 13.83
N GLU A 108 1.63 3.86 14.12
CA GLU A 108 2.48 4.26 15.27
C GLU A 108 1.78 3.93 16.61
N ASP A 109 0.47 4.16 16.72
CA ASP A 109 -0.30 3.77 17.91
C ASP A 109 -0.34 2.24 18.11
N LYS A 110 -0.22 1.46 17.02
CA LYS A 110 -0.06 0.00 17.05
C LYS A 110 1.39 -0.46 17.24
N ARG A 111 2.35 0.48 17.32
CA ARG A 111 3.79 0.20 17.49
C ARG A 111 4.40 -0.61 16.35
N VAL A 112 3.86 -0.48 15.14
CA VAL A 112 4.41 -1.12 13.93
C VAL A 112 5.78 -0.53 13.56
N ASP A 113 6.01 0.73 13.94
CA ASP A 113 7.23 1.51 13.71
C ASP A 113 8.40 1.11 14.65
N LYS A 114 8.12 0.41 15.76
CA LYS A 114 9.03 0.28 16.91
C LYS A 114 10.43 -0.23 16.57
N ASP A 115 10.52 -1.16 15.63
CA ASP A 115 11.78 -1.84 15.26
C ASP A 115 12.20 -1.52 13.81
N VAL A 116 11.57 -0.51 13.20
CA VAL A 116 11.87 -0.05 11.84
C VAL A 116 12.88 1.11 11.93
N GLN A 117 13.91 1.11 11.08
CA GLN A 117 14.78 2.29 11.03
C GLN A 117 13.97 3.51 10.59
N GLN A 118 14.14 4.62 11.33
CA GLN A 118 13.33 5.83 11.14
C GLN A 118 13.34 6.34 9.70
N GLN A 119 14.47 6.30 9.00
CA GLN A 119 14.53 6.75 7.61
C GLN A 119 13.64 5.90 6.68
N PHE A 120 13.60 4.57 6.87
CA PHE A 120 12.71 3.70 6.11
C PHE A 120 11.24 3.99 6.44
N TRP A 121 10.91 4.14 7.73
CA TRP A 121 9.56 4.50 8.16
C TRP A 121 9.09 5.80 7.51
N GLN A 122 9.91 6.85 7.54
CA GLN A 122 9.58 8.14 6.93
C GLN A 122 9.37 8.04 5.41
N ASN A 123 10.18 7.24 4.71
CA ASN A 123 10.03 7.06 3.27
C ASN A 123 8.73 6.31 2.92
N ILE A 124 8.37 5.26 3.67
CA ILE A 124 7.11 4.54 3.48
C ILE A 124 5.94 5.47 3.73
N MET A 125 5.94 6.21 4.85
CA MET A 125 4.85 7.11 5.19
C MET A 125 4.71 8.26 4.19
N ARG A 126 5.81 8.83 3.66
CA ARG A 126 5.73 9.84 2.59
C ARG A 126 5.05 9.30 1.33
N GLY A 127 5.32 8.05 0.97
CA GLY A 127 4.63 7.39 -0.14
C GLY A 127 3.13 7.22 0.12
N ILE A 128 2.74 6.86 1.35
CA ILE A 128 1.33 6.75 1.76
C ILE A 128 0.66 8.13 1.77
N GLU A 129 1.28 9.14 2.38
CA GLU A 129 0.69 10.47 2.58
C GLU A 129 0.42 11.20 1.26
N SER A 130 1.18 10.87 0.22
CA SER A 130 1.16 11.52 -1.10
C SER A 130 0.37 10.78 -2.18
N HIS A 131 -0.08 9.54 -1.92
CA HIS A 131 -0.55 8.64 -2.98
C HIS A 131 -1.84 9.11 -3.70
N GLU A 132 -2.62 9.99 -3.07
CA GLU A 132 -3.79 10.63 -3.68
C GLU A 132 -3.44 11.80 -4.61
N GLY A 133 -2.18 12.25 -4.60
CA GLY A 133 -1.72 13.44 -5.29
C GLY A 133 -2.64 14.63 -5.01
N PRO A 134 -3.18 15.30 -6.03
CA PRO A 134 -3.99 16.52 -5.85
C PRO A 134 -5.32 16.30 -5.11
N ASN A 135 -5.73 15.05 -4.89
CA ASN A 135 -6.93 14.71 -4.13
C ASN A 135 -6.63 14.38 -2.66
N GLY A 136 -5.37 14.52 -2.21
CA GLY A 136 -4.96 14.17 -0.86
C GLY A 136 -5.30 15.24 0.18
N ALA A 137 -4.90 14.97 1.42
CA ALA A 137 -5.15 15.85 2.57
C ALA A 137 -4.61 17.29 2.41
N SER A 138 -3.53 17.49 1.66
CA SER A 138 -2.90 18.81 1.49
C SER A 138 -1.95 18.83 0.29
N PRO A 139 -1.93 19.92 -0.51
CA PRO A 139 -0.95 20.10 -1.60
C PRO A 139 0.52 20.07 -1.15
N LEU A 140 0.79 20.30 0.13
CA LEU A 140 2.15 20.22 0.69
C LEU A 140 2.66 18.77 0.79
N LEU A 141 1.77 17.79 0.73
CA LEU A 141 2.08 16.37 0.76
C LEU A 141 2.16 15.78 -0.66
N ASP A 142 1.83 16.55 -1.69
CA ASP A 142 1.87 16.08 -3.07
C ASP A 142 3.26 15.58 -3.44
N SER A 143 3.28 14.45 -4.15
CA SER A 143 4.49 13.89 -4.70
C SER A 143 5.05 14.80 -5.80
N LYS A 144 6.39 14.87 -5.88
CA LYS A 144 7.07 15.67 -6.89
C LYS A 144 7.42 14.79 -8.09
N PRO A 145 7.30 15.28 -9.34
CA PRO A 145 7.69 14.51 -10.51
C PRO A 145 9.12 13.97 -10.39
N GLY A 146 9.30 12.69 -10.68
CA GLY A 146 10.59 12.00 -10.62
C GLY A 146 10.99 11.44 -9.25
N THR A 147 10.12 11.51 -8.22
CA THR A 147 10.34 10.85 -6.94
C THR A 147 9.62 9.50 -6.85
N ALA A 148 10.03 8.64 -5.91
CA ALA A 148 9.39 7.34 -5.69
C ALA A 148 7.89 7.48 -5.33
N GLU A 149 7.56 8.51 -4.57
CA GLU A 149 6.19 8.85 -4.20
C GLU A 149 5.32 9.16 -5.42
N ALA A 150 5.89 9.78 -6.46
CA ALA A 150 5.15 10.09 -7.68
C ALA A 150 4.77 8.83 -8.45
N GLU A 151 5.63 7.81 -8.47
CA GLU A 151 5.30 6.52 -9.10
C GLU A 151 4.15 5.82 -8.39
N ILE A 152 4.12 5.87 -7.05
CA ILE A 152 3.01 5.36 -6.23
C ILE A 152 1.72 6.14 -6.56
N THR A 153 1.82 7.48 -6.60
CA THR A 153 0.69 8.35 -6.96
C THR A 153 0.13 8.01 -8.33
N TYR A 154 0.97 7.87 -9.35
CA TYR A 154 0.55 7.52 -10.70
C TYR A 154 -0.11 6.13 -10.75
N ALA A 155 0.43 5.17 -10.01
CA ALA A 155 -0.17 3.84 -9.94
C ALA A 155 -1.61 3.90 -9.38
N PHE A 156 -1.85 4.67 -8.33
CA PHE A 156 -3.21 4.88 -7.79
C PHE A 156 -4.12 5.68 -8.72
N MET A 157 -3.61 6.74 -9.34
CA MET A 157 -4.36 7.50 -10.34
C MET A 157 -4.85 6.60 -11.49
N ILE A 158 -3.99 5.71 -11.99
CA ILE A 158 -4.34 4.76 -13.05
C ILE A 158 -5.30 3.69 -12.52
N ALA A 159 -5.04 3.13 -11.33
CA ALA A 159 -5.88 2.10 -10.72
C ALA A 159 -7.33 2.54 -10.50
N ARG A 160 -7.56 3.83 -10.24
CA ARG A 160 -8.89 4.42 -10.02
C ARG A 160 -9.61 4.81 -11.33
N MET A 161 -8.97 4.68 -12.49
CA MET A 161 -9.62 4.95 -13.78
C MET A 161 -10.66 3.86 -14.08
N LYS A 162 -11.92 4.26 -14.34
CA LYS A 162 -13.06 3.35 -14.53
C LYS A 162 -12.89 2.31 -15.65
N PHE A 163 -12.02 2.58 -16.63
CA PHE A 163 -11.78 1.69 -17.77
C PHE A 163 -10.59 0.73 -17.56
N ILE A 164 -9.83 0.88 -16.48
CA ILE A 164 -8.74 -0.04 -16.15
C ILE A 164 -9.33 -1.22 -15.39
N ASN A 165 -9.22 -2.41 -15.99
CA ASN A 165 -9.54 -3.66 -15.34
C ASN A 165 -8.44 -4.66 -15.70
N LEU A 166 -7.65 -5.05 -14.71
CA LEU A 166 -6.52 -5.94 -14.91
C LEU A 166 -6.92 -7.37 -14.52
N ASP A 167 -6.43 -8.32 -15.30
CA ASP A 167 -6.55 -9.74 -14.99
C ASP A 167 -5.31 -10.20 -14.22
N TRP A 168 -5.46 -10.28 -12.89
CA TRP A 168 -4.36 -10.69 -12.01
C TRP A 168 -3.93 -12.13 -12.21
N GLU A 169 -4.82 -13.00 -12.69
CA GLU A 169 -4.46 -14.41 -12.92
C GLU A 169 -3.50 -14.51 -14.09
N VAL A 170 -3.76 -13.79 -15.18
CA VAL A 170 -2.85 -13.69 -16.32
C VAL A 170 -1.51 -13.09 -15.89
N ILE A 171 -1.52 -11.95 -15.18
CA ILE A 171 -0.29 -11.27 -14.74
C ILE A 171 0.56 -12.17 -13.82
N ASN A 172 -0.07 -12.94 -12.94
CA ASN A 172 0.62 -13.86 -12.05
C ASN A 172 1.20 -15.08 -12.78
N ASN A 173 0.53 -15.56 -13.83
CA ASN A 173 0.98 -16.72 -14.59
C ASN A 173 2.12 -16.39 -15.57
N GLU A 174 2.14 -15.18 -16.16
CA GLU A 174 3.25 -14.75 -17.03
C GLU A 174 4.58 -14.59 -16.27
N ALA A 175 4.53 -14.23 -14.98
CA ALA A 175 5.73 -14.19 -14.13
C ALA A 175 6.32 -15.59 -13.84
N GLY A 176 5.52 -16.65 -13.97
CA GLY A 176 5.97 -18.04 -13.80
C GLY A 176 6.49 -18.71 -15.08
N ASN A 177 6.26 -18.11 -16.25
CA ASN A 177 6.61 -18.66 -17.56
C ASN A 177 7.90 -18.06 -18.17
N LYS A 178 8.65 -17.26 -17.40
CA LYS A 178 10.03 -16.92 -17.76
C LYS A 178 10.97 -17.91 -17.10
N GLU A 179 11.15 -19.05 -17.76
CA GLU A 179 12.27 -19.99 -17.52
C GLU A 179 13.61 -19.37 -17.92
#